data_AF-A0A8S3H9L1-F1
#
_entry.id   AF-A0A8S3H9L1-F1
#
_cell.length_a   1.000
_cell.length_b   1.000
_cell.length_c   1.000
_cell.angle_alpha   90.00
_cell.angle_beta   90.00
_cell.angle_gamma   90.00
#
_symmetry.space_group_name_H-M   'P 1'
#
loop_
_entity.id
_entity.type
_entity.pdbx_description
1 polymer ?
#
loop_
_entity_poly.entity_id
_entity_poly.type
_entity_poly.pdbx_seq_one_letter_code
_entity_poly.pdbx_strand_id
1 'polypeptide(L)'
;MIEKLKLYEEQCRVYHEHSINGYYCFPFMISNNKRNIAYFVEFREMLELIERTSSLMAKLELDEQTQEAEKVLNGIEKQFNETLEKILNEANEEKSKNFDQLRPTLGHPTRKTELQEIDNREKSRQSNLLKVVTEFRSNTIEDIQTNGQATVGALATNAERLLILFDDILTADEITRTKIPPVKQPLEELVRRQQAGKPLEDVEPTPILERKQGHWA
;
A
#
# COMPACT_ATOMS: atom_id res chain seq x y z
N MET A 1 13.17 -19.83 27.59
CA MET A 1 13.55 -20.46 26.31
C MET A 1 14.64 -21.52 26.53
N ILE A 2 15.75 -21.19 27.21
CA ILE A 2 16.86 -22.11 27.52
C ILE A 2 16.45 -23.29 28.44
N GLU A 3 15.58 -23.07 29.43
CA GLU A 3 15.07 -24.17 30.28
C GLU A 3 14.21 -25.18 29.52
N LYS A 4 13.47 -24.73 28.49
CA LYS A 4 12.68 -25.62 27.64
C LYS A 4 13.57 -26.51 26.76
N LEU A 5 14.75 -26.03 26.38
CA LEU A 5 15.74 -26.79 25.61
C LEU A 5 16.46 -27.84 26.49
N LYS A 6 16.76 -27.52 27.75
CA LYS A 6 17.33 -28.49 28.71
C LYS A 6 16.38 -29.63 29.04
N LEU A 7 15.10 -29.30 29.22
CA LEU A 7 14.04 -30.31 29.42
C LEU A 7 13.90 -31.22 28.17
N TYR A 8 14.15 -30.68 26.99
CA TYR A 8 14.10 -31.43 25.72
C TYR A 8 15.30 -32.37 25.57
N GLU A 9 16.52 -31.94 25.90
CA GLU A 9 17.71 -32.79 25.91
C GLU A 9 17.60 -33.95 26.91
N GLU A 10 17.07 -33.69 28.10
CA GLU A 10 16.91 -34.70 29.14
C GLU A 10 15.83 -35.72 28.76
N GLN A 11 14.75 -35.28 28.11
CA GLN A 11 13.75 -36.16 27.51
C GLN A 11 14.36 -37.01 26.39
N CYS A 12 15.12 -36.42 25.46
CA CYS A 12 15.79 -37.15 24.38
C CYS A 12 16.79 -38.20 24.88
N ARG A 13 17.47 -37.95 26.01
CA ARG A 13 18.40 -38.91 26.64
C ARG A 13 17.67 -40.14 27.20
N VAL A 14 16.52 -39.93 27.84
CA VAL A 14 15.64 -41.02 28.31
C VAL A 14 15.08 -41.82 27.13
N TYR A 15 14.79 -41.18 25.99
CA TYR A 15 14.36 -41.88 24.76
C TYR A 15 15.45 -42.78 24.17
N HIS A 16 16.73 -42.40 24.25
CA HIS A 16 17.82 -43.20 23.68
C HIS A 16 18.07 -44.49 24.48
N GLU A 17 17.90 -44.47 25.81
CA GLU A 17 18.04 -45.65 26.67
C GLU A 17 16.85 -46.61 26.55
N HIS A 18 15.63 -46.09 26.32
CA HIS A 18 14.43 -46.92 26.15
C HIS A 18 14.28 -47.50 24.73
N SER A 19 14.91 -46.88 23.72
CA SER A 19 14.94 -47.40 22.34
C SER A 19 15.75 -48.69 22.19
N ILE A 20 16.63 -49.02 23.14
CA ILE A 20 17.47 -50.23 23.08
C ILE A 20 16.67 -51.50 23.45
N ASN A 21 15.53 -51.37 24.12
CA ASN A 21 14.75 -52.50 24.66
C ASN A 21 13.44 -52.84 23.92
N GLY A 22 13.33 -52.47 22.63
CA GLY A 22 12.57 -53.24 21.64
C GLY A 22 11.04 -53.37 21.79
N TYR A 23 10.39 -52.76 22.77
CA TYR A 23 8.93 -52.83 22.93
C TYR A 23 8.36 -51.43 23.22
N TYR A 24 7.28 -51.08 22.51
CA TYR A 24 6.54 -49.80 22.53
C TYR A 24 7.02 -48.66 21.61
N CYS A 25 7.11 -48.89 20.30
CA CYS A 25 7.27 -47.80 19.31
C CYS A 25 5.94 -47.30 18.69
N PHE A 26 4.82 -48.02 18.87
CA PHE A 26 3.58 -47.72 18.13
C PHE A 26 2.73 -46.54 18.67
N PRO A 27 2.46 -46.41 19.99
CA PRO A 27 1.66 -45.30 20.50
C PRO A 27 2.35 -43.93 20.38
N PHE A 28 3.68 -43.90 20.49
CA PHE A 28 4.47 -42.68 20.40
C PHE A 28 4.52 -42.13 18.97
N MET A 29 4.66 -43.01 17.96
CA MET A 29 4.61 -42.66 16.54
C MET A 29 3.25 -42.09 16.13
N ILE A 30 2.13 -42.62 16.65
CA ILE A 30 0.78 -42.08 16.38
C ILE A 30 0.58 -40.74 17.09
N SER A 31 1.11 -40.56 18.31
CA SER A 31 1.04 -39.29 19.04
C SER A 31 1.85 -38.17 18.37
N ASN A 32 3.03 -38.50 17.83
CA ASN A 32 3.86 -37.57 17.06
C ASN A 32 3.23 -37.26 15.70
N ASN A 33 2.60 -38.23 15.05
CA ASN A 33 1.90 -37.99 13.78
C ASN A 33 0.68 -37.08 13.98
N LYS A 34 -0.14 -37.30 15.02
CA LYS A 34 -1.26 -36.40 15.36
C LYS A 34 -0.80 -34.99 15.75
N ARG A 35 0.28 -34.87 16.53
CA ARG A 35 0.87 -33.57 16.88
C ARG A 35 1.43 -32.85 15.65
N ASN A 36 2.16 -33.56 14.78
CA ASN A 36 2.67 -33.00 13.53
C ASN A 36 1.54 -32.53 12.63
N ILE A 37 0.47 -33.30 12.48
CA ILE A 37 -0.72 -32.91 11.71
C ILE A 37 -1.36 -31.64 12.30
N ALA A 38 -1.48 -31.54 13.63
CA ALA A 38 -2.02 -30.35 14.27
C ALA A 38 -1.16 -29.10 14.00
N TYR A 39 0.17 -29.21 14.11
CA TYR A 39 1.09 -28.11 13.79
C TYR A 39 1.02 -27.68 12.32
N PHE A 40 0.85 -28.63 11.39
CA PHE A 40 0.68 -28.30 9.97
C PHE A 40 -0.65 -27.59 9.68
N VAL A 41 -1.73 -27.96 10.38
CA VAL A 41 -3.02 -27.29 10.26
C VAL A 41 -2.92 -25.87 10.82
N GLU A 42 -2.37 -25.69 12.02
CA GLU A 42 -2.16 -24.37 12.62
C GLU A 42 -1.27 -23.46 11.75
N PHE A 43 -0.19 -24.00 11.21
CA PHE A 43 0.71 -23.24 10.33
C PHE A 43 0.02 -22.80 9.03
N ARG A 44 -0.83 -23.66 8.45
CA ARG A 44 -1.61 -23.32 7.26
C ARG A 44 -2.64 -22.24 7.56
N GLU A 45 -3.34 -22.33 8.70
CA GLU A 45 -4.28 -21.29 9.15
C GLU A 45 -3.56 -19.93 9.34
N MET A 46 -2.32 -19.95 9.85
CA MET A 46 -1.52 -18.73 9.95
C MET A 46 -1.16 -18.14 8.59
N LEU A 47 -0.85 -18.97 7.58
CA LEU A 47 -0.55 -18.47 6.24
C LEU A 47 -1.79 -17.95 5.52
N GLU A 48 -2.94 -18.61 5.67
CA GLU A 48 -4.22 -18.09 5.19
C GLU A 48 -4.56 -16.73 5.82
N LEU A 49 -4.23 -16.55 7.11
CA LEU A 49 -4.38 -15.27 7.79
C LEU A 49 -3.42 -14.22 7.20
N ILE A 50 -2.14 -14.57 7.01
CA ILE A 50 -1.13 -13.70 6.41
C ILE A 50 -1.61 -13.24 5.04
N GLU A 51 -1.98 -14.15 4.14
CA GLU A 51 -2.48 -13.83 2.80
C GLU A 51 -3.66 -12.83 2.83
N ARG A 52 -4.63 -13.04 3.72
CA ARG A 52 -5.75 -12.10 3.89
C ARG A 52 -5.27 -10.73 4.38
N THR A 53 -4.38 -10.70 5.37
CA THR A 53 -3.87 -9.44 5.93
C THR A 53 -2.93 -8.70 4.99
N SER A 54 -2.17 -9.38 4.14
CA SER A 54 -1.27 -8.80 3.15
C SER A 54 -2.03 -7.91 2.15
N SER A 55 -3.23 -8.33 1.74
CA SER A 55 -4.10 -7.52 0.88
C SER A 55 -4.53 -6.20 1.54
N LEU A 56 -4.72 -6.20 2.86
CA LEU A 56 -5.06 -5.01 3.64
C LEU A 56 -3.85 -4.08 3.80
N MET A 57 -2.64 -4.65 3.90
CA MET A 57 -1.40 -3.90 4.02
C MET A 57 -1.12 -3.08 2.75
N ALA A 58 -1.25 -3.69 1.56
CA ALA A 58 -1.12 -2.94 0.31
C ALA A 58 -2.14 -1.81 0.20
N LYS A 59 -3.39 -2.05 0.59
CA LYS A 59 -4.41 -1.00 0.60
C LYS A 59 -4.03 0.15 1.53
N LEU A 60 -3.60 -0.15 2.76
CA LEU A 60 -3.26 0.88 3.75
C LEU A 60 -2.07 1.73 3.29
N GLU A 61 -1.06 1.10 2.70
CA GLU A 61 0.10 1.78 2.14
C GLU A 61 -0.28 2.73 0.97
N LEU A 62 -1.15 2.28 0.07
CA LEU A 62 -1.67 3.11 -1.02
C LEU A 62 -2.56 4.26 -0.52
N ASP A 63 -3.39 3.99 0.50
CA ASP A 63 -4.21 5.01 1.15
C ASP A 63 -3.33 6.08 1.84
N GLU A 64 -2.22 5.69 2.46
CA GLU A 64 -1.26 6.65 3.04
C GLU A 64 -0.59 7.51 1.95
N GLN A 65 -0.14 6.90 0.85
CA GLN A 65 0.46 7.64 -0.26
C GLN A 65 -0.52 8.62 -0.91
N THR A 66 -1.77 8.22 -1.10
CA THR A 66 -2.79 9.12 -1.66
C THR A 66 -3.09 10.28 -0.73
N GLN A 67 -3.19 10.06 0.59
CA GLN A 67 -3.33 11.14 1.56
C GLN A 67 -2.15 12.11 1.54
N GLU A 68 -0.93 11.61 1.39
CA GLU A 68 0.24 12.48 1.32
C GLU A 68 0.25 13.32 0.04
N ALA A 69 -0.12 12.72 -1.10
CA ALA A 69 -0.30 13.46 -2.35
C ALA A 69 -1.38 14.54 -2.23
N GLU A 70 -2.52 14.24 -1.58
CA GLU A 70 -3.58 15.22 -1.33
C GLU A 70 -3.10 16.39 -0.46
N LYS A 71 -2.32 16.13 0.60
CA LYS A 71 -1.75 17.22 1.42
C LYS A 71 -0.85 18.14 0.61
N VAL A 72 0.00 17.57 -0.25
CA VAL A 72 0.89 18.34 -1.11
C VAL A 72 0.07 19.20 -2.09
N LEU A 73 -0.96 18.62 -2.73
CA LEU A 73 -1.84 19.34 -3.66
C LEU A 73 -2.59 20.49 -2.96
N ASN A 74 -3.15 20.23 -1.77
CA ASN A 74 -3.81 21.27 -0.96
C ASN A 74 -2.83 22.39 -0.57
N GLY A 75 -1.57 22.04 -0.29
CA GLY A 75 -0.51 23.01 -0.02
C GLY A 75 -0.21 23.91 -1.21
N ILE A 76 -0.09 23.31 -2.41
CA ILE A 76 0.13 24.03 -3.67
C ILE A 76 -1.06 24.94 -3.97
N GLU A 77 -2.30 24.45 -3.84
CA GLU A 77 -3.51 25.24 -4.06
C GLU A 77 -3.56 26.46 -3.13
N LYS A 78 -3.23 26.26 -1.85
CA LYS A 78 -3.16 27.36 -0.89
C LYS A 78 -2.12 28.41 -1.29
N GLN A 79 -0.90 27.98 -1.62
CA GLN A 79 0.17 28.89 -2.06
C GLN A 79 -0.19 29.62 -3.35
N PHE A 80 -0.84 28.94 -4.29
CA PHE A 80 -1.35 29.52 -5.53
C PHE A 80 -2.34 30.65 -5.23
N ASN A 81 -3.34 30.38 -4.40
CA ASN A 81 -4.37 31.37 -4.05
C ASN A 81 -3.77 32.59 -3.33
N GLU A 82 -2.88 32.38 -2.35
CA GLU A 82 -2.22 33.46 -1.62
C GLU A 82 -1.35 34.33 -2.55
N THR A 83 -0.60 33.70 -3.46
CA THR A 83 0.28 34.41 -4.40
C THR A 83 -0.54 35.19 -5.43
N LEU A 84 -1.60 34.58 -5.97
CA LEU A 84 -2.49 35.23 -6.92
C LEU A 84 -3.21 36.43 -6.29
N GLU A 85 -3.72 36.28 -5.07
CA GLU A 85 -4.35 37.37 -4.33
C GLU A 85 -3.38 38.54 -4.14
N LYS A 86 -2.13 38.25 -3.75
CA LYS A 86 -1.09 39.27 -3.61
C LYS A 86 -0.83 40.03 -4.93
N ILE A 87 -0.64 39.30 -6.04
CA ILE A 87 -0.43 39.91 -7.37
C ILE A 87 -1.60 40.83 -7.75
N LEU A 88 -2.84 40.37 -7.53
CA LEU A 88 -4.04 41.14 -7.86
C LEU A 88 -4.19 42.38 -6.96
N ASN A 89 -3.89 42.26 -5.66
CA ASN A 89 -3.95 43.38 -4.72
C ASN A 89 -2.94 44.46 -5.08
N GLU A 90 -1.67 44.10 -5.31
CA GLU A 90 -0.63 45.05 -5.73
C GLU A 90 -1.02 45.77 -7.03
N ALA A 91 -1.53 45.02 -8.02
CA ALA A 91 -1.97 45.59 -9.28
C ALA A 91 -3.19 46.51 -9.15
N ASN A 92 -4.11 46.21 -8.24
CA ASN A 92 -5.28 47.04 -7.94
C ASN A 92 -4.90 48.31 -7.18
N GLU A 93 -3.95 48.23 -6.25
CA GLU A 93 -3.43 49.41 -5.55
C GLU A 93 -2.76 50.38 -6.52
N GLU A 94 -1.91 49.89 -7.43
CA GLU A 94 -1.30 50.73 -8.48
C GLU A 94 -2.35 51.33 -9.40
N LYS A 95 -3.37 50.55 -9.79
CA LYS A 95 -4.49 51.04 -10.59
C LYS A 95 -5.24 52.16 -9.87
N SER A 96 -5.50 52.04 -8.58
CA SER A 96 -6.15 53.08 -7.78
C SER A 96 -5.29 54.34 -7.72
N LYS A 97 -3.98 54.21 -7.47
CA LYS A 97 -3.04 55.35 -7.46
C LYS A 97 -2.99 56.07 -8.80
N ASN A 98 -3.07 55.36 -9.92
CA ASN A 98 -3.13 55.95 -11.25
C ASN A 98 -4.48 56.64 -11.48
N PHE A 99 -5.58 56.04 -11.03
CA PHE A 99 -6.92 56.60 -11.14
C PHE A 99 -7.07 57.91 -10.35
N ASP A 100 -6.55 57.99 -9.13
CA ASP A 100 -6.62 59.18 -8.27
C ASP A 100 -5.86 60.39 -8.85
N GLN A 101 -4.95 60.14 -9.80
CA GLN A 101 -4.23 61.19 -10.52
C GLN A 101 -5.04 61.77 -11.69
N LEU A 102 -6.10 61.07 -12.14
CA LEU A 102 -6.98 61.57 -13.18
C LEU A 102 -7.90 62.66 -12.60
N ARG A 103 -7.60 63.91 -12.97
CA ARG A 103 -8.36 65.10 -12.54
C ARG A 103 -8.90 65.85 -13.76
N PRO A 104 -10.07 66.51 -13.68
CA PRO A 104 -10.64 67.28 -14.79
C PRO A 104 -9.69 68.32 -15.40
N THR A 105 -8.76 68.84 -14.58
CA THR A 105 -7.74 69.82 -14.99
C THR A 105 -6.75 69.31 -16.04
N LEU A 106 -6.61 67.99 -16.19
CA LEU A 106 -5.71 67.37 -17.19
C LEU A 106 -6.19 67.56 -18.64
N GLY A 107 -7.44 67.99 -18.84
CA GLY A 107 -7.95 68.31 -20.18
C GLY A 107 -7.38 69.59 -20.80
N HIS A 108 -6.64 70.40 -20.04
CA HIS A 108 -6.04 71.65 -20.55
C HIS A 108 -4.83 71.37 -21.47
N PRO A 109 -4.70 72.03 -22.63
CA PRO A 109 -3.59 71.79 -23.56
C PRO A 109 -2.19 71.84 -22.95
N THR A 110 -1.98 72.73 -21.97
CA THR A 110 -0.71 72.88 -21.22
C THR A 110 -0.34 71.66 -20.38
N ARG A 111 -1.32 70.82 -19.99
CA ARG A 111 -1.12 69.62 -19.15
C ARG A 111 -1.14 68.31 -19.94
N LYS A 112 -1.06 68.40 -21.27
CA LYS A 112 -1.04 67.23 -22.15
C LYS A 112 0.10 66.25 -21.83
N THR A 113 1.26 66.77 -21.44
CA THR A 113 2.43 65.94 -21.05
C THR A 113 2.15 65.14 -19.78
N GLU A 114 1.57 65.77 -18.76
CA GLU A 114 1.16 65.12 -17.50
C GLU A 114 0.15 63.99 -17.75
N LEU A 115 -0.84 64.23 -18.63
CA LEU A 115 -1.80 63.21 -19.05
C LEU A 115 -1.12 62.04 -19.79
N GLN A 116 -0.17 62.32 -20.68
CA GLN A 116 0.60 61.29 -21.39
C GLN A 116 1.46 60.44 -20.43
N GLU A 117 2.03 61.04 -19.40
CA GLU A 117 2.79 60.30 -18.37
C GLU A 117 1.90 59.34 -17.58
N ILE A 118 0.66 59.73 -17.24
CA ILE A 118 -0.30 58.86 -16.57
C ILE A 118 -0.72 57.70 -17.50
N ASP A 119 -1.01 58.00 -18.77
CA ASP A 119 -1.35 56.98 -19.78
C ASP A 119 -0.21 55.97 -19.98
N ASN A 120 1.03 56.45 -20.09
CA ASN A 120 2.21 55.58 -20.22
C ASN A 120 2.41 54.71 -18.98
N ARG A 121 2.18 55.24 -17.77
CA ARG A 121 2.24 54.46 -16.53
C ARG A 121 1.18 53.38 -16.48
N GLU A 122 -0.05 53.67 -16.89
CA GLU A 122 -1.13 52.68 -16.91
C GLU A 122 -0.88 51.58 -17.96
N LYS A 123 -0.37 51.94 -19.14
CA LYS A 123 0.08 50.95 -20.15
C LYS A 123 1.20 50.06 -19.62
N SER A 124 2.16 50.65 -18.90
CA SER A 124 3.26 49.91 -18.27
C SER A 124 2.73 48.95 -17.19
N ARG A 125 1.84 49.42 -16.30
CA ARG A 125 1.18 48.59 -15.29
C ARG A 125 0.43 47.41 -15.91
N GLN A 126 -0.35 47.64 -16.96
CA GLN A 126 -1.08 46.58 -17.67
C GLN A 126 -0.13 45.57 -18.31
N SER A 127 0.95 46.03 -18.96
CA SER A 127 1.96 45.16 -19.55
C SER A 127 2.68 44.33 -18.48
N ASN A 128 3.04 44.93 -17.36
CA ASN A 128 3.71 44.25 -16.25
C ASN A 128 2.79 43.22 -15.58
N LEU A 129 1.53 43.57 -15.31
CA LEU A 129 0.55 42.62 -14.77
C LEU A 129 0.39 41.41 -15.69
N LEU A 130 0.28 41.64 -17.01
CA LEU A 130 0.15 40.55 -17.97
C LEU A 130 1.39 39.65 -17.93
N LYS A 131 2.60 40.21 -17.90
CA LYS A 131 3.85 39.44 -17.78
C LYS A 131 3.88 38.60 -16.50
N VAL A 132 3.62 39.22 -15.34
CA VAL A 132 3.63 38.55 -14.04
C VAL A 132 2.61 37.42 -14.01
N VAL A 133 1.39 37.65 -14.50
CA VAL A 133 0.34 36.61 -14.56
C VAL A 133 0.73 35.47 -15.51
N THR A 134 1.35 35.77 -16.67
CA THR A 134 1.79 34.72 -17.60
C THR A 134 2.92 33.88 -17.03
N GLU A 135 3.88 34.49 -16.33
CA GLU A 135 4.99 33.81 -15.67
C GLU A 135 4.47 32.96 -14.50
N PHE A 136 3.63 33.54 -13.65
CA PHE A 136 2.98 32.83 -12.55
C PHE A 136 2.20 31.60 -13.04
N ARG A 137 1.44 31.73 -14.13
CA ARG A 137 0.74 30.60 -14.75
C ARG A 137 1.72 29.53 -15.24
N SER A 138 2.81 29.92 -15.89
CA SER A 138 3.82 28.98 -16.39
C SER A 138 4.44 28.19 -15.24
N ASN A 139 4.88 28.88 -14.19
CA ASN A 139 5.50 28.27 -13.01
C ASN A 139 4.51 27.34 -12.30
N THR A 140 3.26 27.75 -12.15
CA THR A 140 2.21 26.90 -11.55
C THR A 140 2.02 25.60 -12.33
N ILE A 141 2.01 25.66 -13.66
CA ILE A 141 1.88 24.46 -14.50
C ILE A 141 3.08 23.53 -14.31
N GLU A 142 4.30 24.09 -14.26
CA GLU A 142 5.53 23.33 -14.04
C GLU A 142 5.55 22.67 -12.66
N ASP A 143 5.11 23.37 -11.61
CA ASP A 143 5.01 22.84 -10.26
C ASP A 143 4.01 21.68 -10.18
N ILE A 144 2.84 21.82 -10.81
CA ILE A 144 1.83 20.75 -10.86
C ILE A 144 2.39 19.53 -11.62
N GLN A 145 3.07 19.75 -12.75
CA GLN A 145 3.65 18.66 -13.54
C GLN A 145 4.74 17.92 -12.77
N THR A 146 5.66 18.65 -12.14
CA THR A 146 6.75 18.09 -11.34
C THR A 146 6.22 17.26 -10.18
N ASN A 147 5.27 17.81 -9.41
CA ASN A 147 4.66 17.10 -8.29
C ASN A 147 3.82 15.89 -8.74
N GLY A 148 3.12 16.01 -9.87
CA GLY A 148 2.38 14.89 -10.46
C GLY A 148 3.32 13.75 -10.88
N GLN A 149 4.43 14.05 -11.54
CA GLN A 149 5.45 13.07 -11.91
C GLN A 149 6.09 12.41 -10.68
N ALA A 150 6.42 13.19 -9.65
CA ALA A 150 6.98 12.67 -8.40
C ALA A 150 6.00 11.71 -7.72
N THR A 151 4.71 12.06 -7.68
CA THR A 151 3.65 11.22 -7.10
C THR A 151 3.50 9.91 -7.86
N VAL A 152 3.41 9.96 -9.19
CA VAL A 152 3.32 8.76 -10.02
C VAL A 152 4.57 7.87 -9.87
N GLY A 153 5.77 8.48 -9.80
CA GLY A 153 7.01 7.75 -9.57
C GLY A 153 7.05 7.07 -8.20
N ALA A 154 6.59 7.75 -7.15
CA ALA A 154 6.51 7.18 -5.81
C ALA A 154 5.50 6.02 -5.75
N LEU A 155 4.35 6.16 -6.42
CA LEU A 155 3.35 5.11 -6.52
C LEU A 155 3.88 3.88 -7.28
N ALA A 156 4.54 4.08 -8.42
CA ALA A 156 5.13 3.00 -9.20
C ALA A 156 6.22 2.25 -8.41
N THR A 157 7.11 2.98 -7.74
CA THR A 157 8.15 2.40 -6.88
C THR A 157 7.55 1.58 -5.75
N ASN A 158 6.45 2.06 -5.14
CA ASN A 158 5.83 1.34 -4.04
C ASN A 158 5.05 0.11 -4.51
N ALA A 159 4.35 0.22 -5.63
CA ALA A 159 3.70 -0.92 -6.26
C ALA A 159 4.71 -2.02 -6.62
N GLU A 160 5.87 -1.65 -7.17
CA GLU A 160 6.96 -2.60 -7.45
C GLU A 160 7.44 -3.30 -6.16
N ARG A 161 7.68 -2.54 -5.09
CA ARG A 161 8.08 -3.11 -3.79
C ARG A 161 7.03 -4.06 -3.23
N LEU A 162 5.74 -3.69 -3.28
CA LEU A 162 4.64 -4.54 -2.82
C LEU A 162 4.55 -5.84 -3.63
N LEU A 163 4.74 -5.77 -4.96
CA LEU A 163 4.75 -6.95 -5.81
C LEU A 163 5.91 -7.90 -5.48
N ILE A 164 7.12 -7.36 -5.26
CA ILE A 164 8.28 -8.17 -4.84
C ILE A 164 7.99 -8.83 -3.49
N LEU A 165 7.48 -8.07 -2.52
CA LEU A 165 7.12 -8.60 -1.21
C LEU A 165 6.05 -9.69 -1.31
N PHE A 166 5.07 -9.55 -2.20
CA PHE A 166 4.02 -10.55 -2.39
C PHE A 166 4.51 -11.81 -3.10
N ASP A 167 5.51 -11.71 -3.99
CA ASP A 167 6.16 -12.87 -4.61
C ASP A 167 6.96 -13.69 -3.58
N ASP A 168 7.52 -13.02 -2.57
CA ASP A 168 8.29 -13.65 -1.49
C ASP A 168 7.41 -14.27 -0.38
N ILE A 169 6.10 -13.99 -0.33
CA ILE A 169 5.21 -14.56 0.68
C ILE A 169 4.86 -16.00 0.34
N LEU A 170 5.30 -16.90 1.21
CA LEU A 170 4.96 -18.33 1.13
C LEU A 170 3.45 -18.51 1.26
N THR A 171 2.84 -19.16 0.28
CA THR A 171 1.38 -19.38 0.28
C THR A 171 1.00 -20.70 0.97
N ALA A 172 -0.22 -20.75 1.51
CA ALA A 172 -0.77 -21.95 2.17
C ALA A 172 -0.82 -23.18 1.24
N ASP A 173 -0.81 -22.97 -0.08
CA ASP A 173 -0.85 -24.01 -1.10
C ASP A 173 0.55 -24.49 -1.56
N GLU A 174 1.59 -23.67 -1.39
CA GLU A 174 2.99 -24.07 -1.62
C GLU A 174 3.49 -25.09 -0.61
N ILE A 175 2.87 -25.12 0.57
CA ILE A 175 3.04 -26.20 1.53
C ILE A 175 2.22 -27.37 1.02
N THR A 176 2.83 -28.11 0.11
CA THR A 176 2.32 -29.42 -0.25
C THR A 176 2.20 -30.21 1.05
N ARG A 177 0.99 -30.70 1.37
CA ARG A 177 0.90 -31.88 2.22
C ARG A 177 1.85 -32.88 1.58
N THR A 178 2.99 -33.17 2.22
CA THR A 178 3.68 -34.43 1.94
C THR A 178 2.56 -35.44 1.99
N LYS A 179 2.33 -36.23 0.92
CA LYS A 179 1.29 -37.25 0.89
C LYS A 179 1.61 -38.22 2.03
N ILE A 180 1.15 -37.89 3.23
CA ILE A 180 1.23 -38.76 4.38
C ILE A 180 0.30 -39.89 3.94
N PRO A 181 0.84 -41.10 3.67
CA PRO A 181 -0.02 -42.20 3.27
C PRO A 181 -1.14 -42.29 4.31
N PRO A 182 -2.41 -42.41 3.87
CA PRO A 182 -3.53 -42.41 4.78
C PRO A 182 -3.23 -43.39 5.91
N VAL A 183 -3.33 -42.92 7.15
CA VAL A 183 -3.07 -43.76 8.32
C VAL A 183 -3.97 -44.98 8.17
N LYS A 184 -3.37 -46.15 7.91
CA LYS A 184 -4.12 -47.39 7.67
C LYS A 184 -5.05 -47.61 8.86
N GLN A 185 -6.36 -47.40 8.65
CA GLN A 185 -7.35 -47.62 9.69
C GLN A 185 -7.48 -49.13 9.93
N PRO A 186 -7.65 -49.58 11.18
CA PRO A 186 -7.92 -50.98 11.47
C PRO A 186 -9.19 -51.42 10.74
N LEU A 187 -9.21 -52.67 10.25
CA LEU A 187 -10.26 -53.22 9.38
C LEU A 187 -11.67 -53.06 9.98
N GLU A 188 -11.79 -53.13 11.31
CA GLU A 188 -13.05 -52.95 12.03
C GLU A 188 -13.67 -51.56 11.83
N GLU A 189 -12.86 -50.52 11.77
CA GLU A 189 -13.30 -49.13 11.56
C GLU A 189 -13.81 -48.95 10.12
N LEU A 190 -13.12 -49.56 9.15
CA LEU A 190 -13.50 -49.52 7.73
C LEU A 190 -14.82 -50.25 7.49
N VAL A 191 -15.02 -51.41 8.13
CA VAL A 191 -16.28 -52.18 8.06
C VAL A 191 -17.43 -51.36 8.66
N ARG A 192 -17.21 -50.68 9.80
CA ARG A 192 -18.23 -49.79 10.39
C ARG A 192 -18.57 -48.63 9.48
N ARG A 193 -17.59 -47.98 8.85
CA ARG A 193 -17.81 -46.89 7.89
C ARG A 193 -18.58 -47.37 6.66
N GLN A 194 -18.23 -48.54 6.12
CA GLN A 194 -18.92 -49.16 4.98
C GLN A 194 -20.38 -49.47 5.31
N GLN A 195 -20.65 -50.05 6.49
CA GLN A 195 -22.02 -50.33 6.95
C GLN A 195 -22.83 -49.06 7.22
N ALA A 196 -22.17 -47.98 7.64
CA ALA A 196 -22.80 -46.67 7.83
C ALA A 196 -22.92 -45.85 6.54
N GLY A 197 -22.53 -46.41 5.38
CA GLY A 197 -22.57 -45.71 4.09
C GLY A 197 -21.63 -44.51 3.99
N LYS A 198 -20.61 -44.42 4.84
CA LYS A 198 -19.63 -43.32 4.86
C LYS A 198 -18.46 -43.64 3.91
N PRO A 199 -17.84 -42.62 3.29
CA PRO A 199 -16.67 -42.83 2.45
C PRO A 199 -15.51 -43.45 3.23
N LEU A 200 -14.82 -44.40 2.59
CA LEU A 200 -13.69 -45.15 3.16
C LEU A 200 -12.39 -44.34 3.16
N GLU A 201 -12.30 -43.34 2.29
CA GLU A 201 -11.21 -42.37 2.22
C GLU A 201 -11.70 -41.04 2.80
N ASP A 202 -10.82 -40.36 3.55
CA ASP A 202 -11.13 -39.03 4.05
C ASP A 202 -11.08 -38.03 2.87
N VAL A 203 -12.10 -37.17 2.75
CA VAL A 203 -12.21 -36.19 1.66
C VAL A 203 -11.03 -35.24 1.70
N GLU A 204 -10.26 -35.16 0.61
CA GLU A 204 -9.22 -34.14 0.48
C GLU A 204 -9.87 -32.76 0.58
N PRO A 205 -9.41 -31.87 1.48
CA PRO A 205 -9.96 -30.53 1.54
C PRO A 205 -9.69 -29.84 0.21
N THR A 206 -10.75 -29.50 -0.49
CA THR A 206 -10.68 -28.72 -1.71
C THR A 206 -9.99 -27.38 -1.42
N PRO A 207 -9.04 -26.95 -2.26
CA PRO A 207 -8.43 -25.62 -2.13
C PRO A 207 -9.54 -24.56 -2.17
N ILE A 208 -9.41 -23.55 -1.32
CA ILE A 208 -10.43 -22.48 -1.15
C ILE A 208 -10.57 -21.66 -2.45
N LEU A 209 -9.52 -21.65 -3.29
CA LEU A 209 -9.49 -21.00 -4.59
C LEU A 209 -9.00 -22.00 -5.64
N GLU A 210 -9.76 -22.19 -6.72
CA GLU A 210 -9.27 -22.93 -7.90
C GLU A 210 -8.22 -22.08 -8.63
N ARG A 211 -6.94 -22.25 -8.28
CA ARG A 211 -5.85 -21.58 -8.99
C ARG A 211 -5.49 -22.37 -10.24
N LYS A 212 -5.85 -21.84 -11.43
CA LYS A 212 -5.34 -22.37 -12.71
C LYS A 212 -3.86 -22.00 -12.83
N GLN A 213 -3.03 -22.99 -13.12
CA GLN A 213 -1.60 -22.78 -13.36
C GLN A 213 -1.41 -21.72 -14.46
N GLY A 214 -0.73 -20.61 -14.13
CA GLY A 214 -0.39 -19.56 -15.09
C GLY A 214 -1.45 -18.49 -15.32
N HIS A 215 -2.48 -18.35 -14.48
CA HIS A 215 -3.39 -17.20 -14.52
C HIS A 215 -3.41 -16.52 -13.15
N TRP A 216 -2.72 -15.37 -13.05
CA TRP A 216 -3.06 -14.36 -12.07
C TRP A 216 -4.38 -13.74 -12.55
N ALA A 217 -5.46 -13.97 -11.81
CA ALA A 217 -6.76 -13.35 -12.01
C ALA A 217 -7.05 -12.40 -10.85
#